data_AF-A0A645IDZ7-F1
#
_entry.id   AF-A0A645IDZ7-F1
#
_cell.length_a   1.000
_cell.length_b   1.000
_cell.length_c   1.000
_cell.angle_alpha   90.00
_cell.angle_beta   90.00
_cell.angle_gamma   90.00
#
_symmetry.space_group_name_H-M   'P 1'
#
loop_
_entity.id
_entity.type
_entity.pdbx_description
1 polymer ?
#
loop_
_entity_poly.entity_id
_entity_poly.type
_entity_poly.pdbx_seq_one_letter_code
_entity_poly.pdbx_strand_id
1 'polypeptide(L)'
;MDNDGVLQVTYDNPQDVLGEMTPAADLLPFSQIQSVFEKMILVVDNQTEAEAWNREGMPKLTKDYYISSVRLGLSSVAESSDTNTHLLIPVWSFYGYEEGRVNDGEPSRHGTNGQHELLTINAIDGTVVSSYENG
;
A
#
# COMPACT_ATOMS: atom_id res chain seq x y z
N MET A 1 7.25 -40.56 -10.65
CA MET A 1 5.98 -40.07 -10.08
C MET A 1 5.78 -40.92 -8.88
N ASP A 2 6.05 -40.36 -7.71
CA ASP A 2 6.02 -41.12 -6.47
C ASP A 2 4.62 -40.93 -5.91
N ASN A 3 3.94 -42.06 -5.74
CA ASN A 3 2.48 -42.15 -5.64
C ASN A 3 2.02 -42.32 -4.18
N ASP A 4 2.81 -41.80 -3.24
CA ASP A 4 2.60 -41.97 -1.80
C ASP A 4 2.53 -40.60 -1.08
N GLY A 5 1.37 -39.95 -1.19
CA GLY A 5 0.95 -38.91 -0.24
C GLY A 5 1.50 -37.49 -0.44
N VAL A 6 1.28 -36.66 0.58
CA VAL A 6 1.70 -35.25 0.63
C VAL A 6 3.22 -35.19 0.76
N LEU A 7 3.88 -34.68 -0.28
CA LEU A 7 5.34 -34.61 -0.38
C LEU A 7 5.97 -33.58 0.58
N GLN A 8 5.29 -32.46 0.83
CA GLN A 8 5.72 -31.43 1.77
C GLN A 8 4.56 -30.52 2.19
N VAL A 9 4.50 -30.18 3.47
CA VAL A 9 3.71 -29.06 4.01
C VAL A 9 4.71 -28.13 4.69
N THR A 10 4.67 -26.84 4.33
CA THR A 10 5.44 -25.81 5.02
C THR A 10 4.47 -24.95 5.81
N TYR A 11 4.77 -24.75 7.09
CA TYR A 11 3.95 -24.00 8.04
C TYR A 11 4.77 -22.80 8.52
N ASP A 12 4.69 -21.72 7.77
CA ASP A 12 5.50 -20.53 7.99
C ASP A 12 4.68 -19.43 8.68
N ASN A 13 5.26 -18.88 9.74
CA ASN A 13 4.72 -17.79 10.56
C ASN A 13 3.26 -17.98 11.05
N PRO A 14 2.96 -19.07 11.78
CA PRO A 14 1.62 -19.28 12.30
C PRO A 14 1.24 -18.24 13.34
N GLN A 15 0.08 -17.63 13.16
CA GLN A 15 -0.45 -16.61 14.06
C GLN A 15 -1.69 -17.16 14.77
N ASP A 16 -1.71 -17.07 16.09
CA ASP A 16 -2.91 -17.34 16.88
C ASP A 16 -3.78 -16.08 16.91
N VAL A 17 -5.06 -16.21 16.56
CA VAL A 17 -6.03 -15.12 16.71
C VAL A 17 -6.42 -15.03 18.19
N LEU A 18 -5.84 -14.06 18.90
CA LEU A 18 -6.00 -13.89 20.35
C LEU A 18 -7.39 -13.34 20.76
N GLY A 19 -8.14 -12.75 19.81
CA GLY A 19 -9.50 -12.28 20.00
C GLY A 19 -9.99 -11.36 18.87
N GLU A 20 -11.30 -11.11 18.79
CA GLU A 20 -11.89 -10.08 17.92
C GLU A 20 -11.99 -8.76 18.70
N MET A 21 -11.24 -7.73 18.30
CA MET A 21 -11.29 -6.41 18.94
C MET A 21 -12.49 -5.55 18.51
N THR A 22 -13.18 -5.91 17.41
CA THR A 22 -14.34 -5.17 16.91
C THR A 22 -15.34 -6.13 16.27
N PRO A 23 -16.64 -6.07 16.59
CA PRO A 23 -17.65 -6.86 15.89
C PRO A 23 -17.75 -6.38 14.44
N ALA A 24 -17.78 -7.33 13.50
CA ALA A 24 -18.01 -7.17 12.04
C ALA A 24 -18.02 -5.70 11.56
N ALA A 25 -16.84 -5.08 11.47
CA ALA A 25 -16.73 -3.71 11.02
C ALA A 25 -17.13 -3.64 9.54
N ASP A 26 -18.10 -2.77 9.22
CA ASP A 26 -18.51 -2.54 7.84
C ASP A 26 -17.34 -1.93 7.07
N LEU A 27 -16.95 -2.58 5.97
CA LEU A 27 -15.95 -2.03 5.06
C LEU A 27 -16.55 -0.83 4.32
N LEU A 28 -15.75 0.21 4.15
CA LEU A 28 -16.13 1.32 3.30
C LEU A 28 -16.36 0.82 1.86
N PRO A 29 -17.36 1.37 1.16
CA PRO A 29 -17.53 1.10 -0.27
C PRO A 29 -16.26 1.41 -1.03
N PHE A 30 -15.93 0.57 -2.02
CA PHE A 30 -14.72 0.74 -2.82
C PHE A 30 -14.61 2.13 -3.47
N SER A 31 -15.72 2.76 -3.85
CA SER A 31 -15.71 4.13 -4.40
C SER A 31 -15.18 5.17 -3.42
N GLN A 32 -15.41 5.00 -2.11
CA GLN A 32 -14.85 5.86 -1.09
C GLN A 32 -13.35 5.61 -0.95
N ILE A 33 -12.92 4.34 -0.95
CA ILE A 33 -11.50 3.95 -0.92
C ILE A 33 -10.74 4.51 -2.12
N GLN A 34 -11.31 4.41 -3.33
CA GLN A 34 -10.74 5.01 -4.53
C GLN A 34 -10.62 6.54 -4.40
N SER A 35 -11.65 7.20 -3.88
CA SER A 35 -11.62 8.66 -3.65
C SER A 35 -10.55 9.07 -2.64
N VAL A 36 -10.27 8.24 -1.63
CA VAL A 36 -9.15 8.46 -0.70
C VAL A 36 -7.83 8.30 -1.45
N PHE A 37 -7.66 7.22 -2.22
CA PHE A 37 -6.44 6.98 -3.00
C PHE A 37 -6.09 8.17 -3.90
N GLU A 38 -7.03 8.64 -4.72
CA GLU A 38 -6.83 9.74 -5.68
C GLU A 38 -6.38 11.03 -5.00
N LYS A 39 -6.84 11.29 -3.76
CA LYS A 39 -6.44 12.46 -2.98
C LYS A 39 -5.09 12.26 -2.30
N MET A 40 -4.89 11.11 -1.67
CA MET A 40 -3.77 10.88 -0.78
C MET A 40 -2.48 10.55 -1.52
N ILE A 41 -2.54 9.94 -2.70
CA ILE A 41 -1.33 9.66 -3.51
C ILE A 41 -0.57 10.96 -3.83
N LEU A 42 -1.30 12.05 -4.09
CA LEU A 42 -0.71 13.38 -4.34
C LEU A 42 -0.08 13.97 -3.08
N VAL A 43 -0.66 13.72 -1.90
CA VAL A 43 -0.12 14.23 -0.64
C VAL A 43 1.18 13.50 -0.28
N VAL A 44 1.20 12.18 -0.38
CA VAL A 44 2.37 11.34 -0.08
C VAL A 44 3.51 11.63 -1.06
N ASP A 45 3.20 11.79 -2.35
CA ASP A 45 4.22 12.13 -3.35
C ASP A 45 4.79 13.55 -3.18
N ASN A 46 3.93 14.53 -2.87
CA ASN A 46 4.37 15.90 -2.60
C ASN A 46 5.30 15.98 -1.38
N GLN A 47 5.04 15.17 -0.34
CA GLN A 47 5.88 15.10 0.85
C GLN A 47 7.28 14.52 0.59
N THR A 48 7.46 13.74 -0.48
CA THR A 48 8.70 12.99 -0.73
C THR A 48 9.57 13.60 -1.84
N GLU A 49 8.99 14.16 -2.91
CA GLU A 49 9.78 14.67 -4.05
C GLU A 49 9.24 15.93 -4.73
N ALA A 50 7.93 16.04 -4.99
CA ALA A 50 7.44 17.05 -5.93
C ALA A 50 7.59 18.51 -5.43
N GLU A 51 7.54 18.77 -4.12
CA GLU A 51 7.80 20.09 -3.54
C GLU A 51 9.25 20.56 -3.73
N ALA A 52 10.21 19.64 -3.87
CA ALA A 52 11.61 19.99 -4.13
C ALA A 52 11.82 20.42 -5.60
N TRP A 53 11.11 19.78 -6.53
CA TRP A 53 11.23 20.03 -7.97
C TRP A 53 10.36 21.20 -8.45
N ASN A 54 9.22 21.48 -7.81
CA ASN A 54 8.28 22.50 -8.29
C ASN A 54 8.46 23.88 -7.61
N ARG A 55 9.68 24.22 -7.17
CA ARG A 55 10.02 25.57 -6.68
C ARG A 55 10.23 26.54 -7.83
N GLU A 56 10.08 27.84 -7.58
CA GLU A 56 10.36 28.87 -8.59
C GLU A 56 11.80 28.73 -9.13
N GLY A 57 11.92 28.62 -10.46
CA GLY A 57 13.22 28.42 -11.14
C GLY A 57 13.71 26.97 -11.22
N MET A 58 12.97 26.00 -10.65
CA MET A 58 13.29 24.57 -10.75
C MET A 58 12.50 23.88 -11.89
N PRO A 59 13.00 22.77 -12.45
CA PRO A 59 12.30 22.00 -13.48
C PRO A 59 10.97 21.44 -12.96
N LYS A 60 9.89 21.64 -13.71
CA LYS A 60 8.57 21.14 -13.32
C LYS A 60 8.54 19.62 -13.41
N LEU A 61 8.23 18.94 -12.31
CA LEU A 61 7.97 17.51 -12.30
C LEU A 61 6.47 17.26 -12.39
N THR A 62 6.05 16.47 -13.37
CA THR A 62 4.69 15.92 -13.49
C THR A 62 4.75 14.41 -13.38
N LYS A 63 3.84 13.80 -12.61
CA LYS A 63 3.73 12.36 -12.44
C LYS A 63 2.32 11.89 -12.80
N ASP A 64 2.23 10.78 -13.54
CA ASP A 64 1.00 10.02 -13.77
C ASP A 64 1.10 8.68 -13.06
N TYR A 65 0.02 8.24 -12.40
CA TYR A 65 -0.06 6.96 -11.70
C TYR A 65 -0.94 5.97 -12.45
N TYR A 66 -0.42 4.77 -12.68
CA TYR A 66 -1.10 3.71 -13.41
C TYR A 66 -1.35 2.53 -12.47
N ILE A 67 -2.62 2.33 -12.10
CA ILE A 67 -3.01 1.26 -11.19
C ILE A 67 -3.13 -0.05 -11.95
N SER A 68 -2.34 -1.04 -11.54
CA SER A 68 -2.32 -2.38 -12.14
C SER A 68 -3.19 -3.37 -11.39
N SER A 69 -3.30 -3.23 -10.06
CA SER A 69 -4.20 -4.06 -9.25
C SER A 69 -4.54 -3.39 -7.92
N VAL A 70 -5.69 -3.76 -7.38
CA VAL A 70 -6.15 -3.33 -6.05
C VAL A 70 -6.54 -4.58 -5.27
N ARG A 71 -5.99 -4.76 -4.07
CA ARG A 71 -6.09 -6.02 -3.31
C ARG A 71 -6.63 -5.78 -1.91
N LEU A 72 -7.66 -6.53 -1.52
CA LEU A 72 -8.17 -6.57 -0.14
C LEU A 72 -7.40 -7.64 0.63
N GLY A 73 -6.84 -7.27 1.78
CA GLY A 73 -6.09 -8.16 2.65
C GLY A 73 -6.12 -7.72 4.10
N LEU A 74 -5.31 -8.38 4.93
CA LEU A 74 -5.06 -7.98 6.31
C LEU A 74 -3.65 -7.41 6.41
N SER A 75 -3.50 -6.28 7.10
CA SER A 75 -2.20 -5.71 7.47
C SER A 75 -2.01 -5.79 8.97
N SER A 76 -0.77 -6.12 9.37
CA SER A 76 -0.34 -6.04 10.78
C SER A 76 0.04 -4.61 11.12
N VAL A 77 -0.45 -4.11 12.25
CA VAL A 77 -0.06 -2.82 12.83
C VAL A 77 0.46 -3.10 14.23
N ALA A 78 1.68 -2.63 14.53
CA ALA A 78 2.28 -2.77 15.84
C ALA A 78 1.51 -1.92 16.86
N GLU A 79 0.99 -2.54 17.91
CA GLU A 79 0.51 -1.79 19.07
C GLU A 79 1.73 -1.32 19.87
N SER A 80 1.76 -0.03 20.18
CA SER A 80 2.94 0.74 20.59
C SER A 80 3.57 0.36 21.95
N SER A 81 3.20 -0.76 22.56
CA SER A 81 3.73 -1.20 23.85
C SER A 81 4.03 -2.69 24.00
N ASP A 82 3.61 -3.56 23.07
CA ASP A 82 3.84 -5.00 23.15
C ASP A 82 4.38 -5.54 21.83
N THR A 83 5.57 -6.14 21.87
CA THR A 83 6.24 -6.67 20.67
C THR A 83 5.72 -8.05 20.26
N ASN A 84 4.86 -8.67 21.08
CA ASN A 84 4.36 -10.03 20.86
C ASN A 84 2.92 -10.08 20.36
N THR A 85 2.22 -8.95 20.31
CA THR A 85 0.84 -8.86 19.85
C THR A 85 0.72 -7.79 18.77
N HIS A 86 -0.01 -8.11 17.69
CA HIS A 86 -0.20 -7.21 16.57
C HIS A 86 -1.68 -7.12 16.25
N LEU A 87 -2.15 -5.90 15.95
CA LEU A 87 -3.51 -5.68 15.49
C LEU A 87 -3.56 -5.94 13.98
N LEU A 88 -4.43 -6.87 13.56
CA LEU A 88 -4.74 -7.08 12.15
C LEU A 88 -5.91 -6.19 11.74
N ILE A 89 -5.69 -5.34 10.75
CA ILE A 89 -6.73 -4.49 10.15
C ILE A 89 -6.97 -4.88 8.68
N PRO A 90 -8.21 -4.84 8.19
CA PRO A 90 -8.47 -5.00 6.76
C PRO A 90 -7.98 -3.77 6.00
N VAL A 91 -7.29 -3.99 4.89
CA VAL A 91 -6.72 -2.92 4.05
C VAL A 91 -6.97 -3.16 2.57
N TRP A 92 -7.06 -2.07 1.83
CA TRP A 92 -6.95 -2.06 0.37
C TRP A 92 -5.58 -1.52 -0.04
N SER A 93 -4.79 -2.36 -0.72
CA SER A 93 -3.48 -2.00 -1.25
C SER A 93 -3.54 -1.76 -2.75
N PHE A 94 -3.08 -0.59 -3.19
CA PHE A 94 -3.03 -0.17 -4.58
C PHE A 94 -1.64 -0.42 -5.14
N TYR A 95 -1.54 -1.24 -6.18
CA TYR A 95 -0.31 -1.54 -6.88
C TYR A 95 -0.32 -0.92 -8.26
N GLY A 96 0.84 -0.52 -8.75
CA GLY A 96 0.94 0.17 -10.01
C GLY A 96 2.35 0.60 -10.34
N TYR A 97 2.46 1.54 -11.26
CA TYR A 97 3.71 2.21 -11.58
C TYR A 97 3.44 3.70 -11.78
N GLU A 98 4.48 4.50 -11.63
CA GLU A 98 4.44 5.93 -11.93
C GLU A 98 5.22 6.24 -13.21
N GLU A 99 4.74 7.24 -13.95
CA GLU A 99 5.45 7.83 -15.08
C GLU A 99 5.74 9.29 -14.76
N GLY A 100 7.01 9.62 -14.55
CA GLY A 100 7.48 10.97 -14.22
C GLY A 100 8.06 11.68 -15.44
N ARG A 101 7.80 12.98 -15.55
CA ARG A 101 8.34 13.83 -16.61
C ARG A 101 8.85 15.15 -16.04
N VAL A 102 10.08 15.50 -16.41
CA VAL A 102 10.70 16.79 -16.04
C VAL A 102 10.57 17.74 -17.22
N ASN A 103 9.85 18.85 -17.02
CA ASN A 103 9.42 19.77 -18.08
C ASN A 103 8.77 18.97 -19.24
N ASP A 104 9.18 19.26 -20.48
CA ASP A 104 8.73 18.55 -21.69
C ASP A 104 9.70 17.41 -22.10
N GLY A 105 10.48 16.89 -21.15
CA GLY A 105 11.42 15.80 -21.39
C GLY A 105 10.74 14.45 -21.67
N GLU A 106 11.54 13.44 -21.97
CA GLU A 106 11.04 12.08 -22.11
C GLU A 106 10.58 11.52 -20.75
N PRO A 107 9.44 10.80 -20.70
CA PRO A 107 8.95 10.20 -19.47
C PRO A 107 9.84 9.05 -19.00
N SER A 108 10.07 8.97 -17.69
CA SER A 108 10.68 7.82 -17.02
C SER A 108 9.61 7.05 -16.24
N ARG A 109 9.74 5.72 -16.19
CA ARG A 109 8.82 4.85 -15.45
C ARG A 109 9.49 4.23 -14.24
N HIS A 110 8.76 4.18 -13.13
CA HIS A 110 9.20 3.55 -11.89
C HIS A 110 8.14 2.56 -11.37
N GLY A 111 8.58 1.40 -10.85
CA GLY A 111 7.66 0.38 -10.30
C GLY A 111 7.02 -0.59 -11.31
N THR A 112 7.59 -0.74 -12.51
CA THR A 112 6.98 -1.52 -13.61
C THR A 112 6.97 -3.04 -13.43
N ASN A 113 7.53 -3.57 -12.33
CA ASN A 113 7.57 -5.01 -12.03
C ASN A 113 6.22 -5.59 -11.56
N GLY A 114 5.18 -4.75 -11.41
CA GLY A 114 3.84 -5.15 -10.96
C GLY A 114 3.74 -5.46 -9.47
N GLN A 115 4.80 -5.21 -8.71
CA GLN A 115 4.88 -5.42 -7.26
C GLN A 115 5.05 -4.10 -6.49
N HIS A 116 5.14 -2.97 -7.18
CA HIS A 116 5.26 -1.67 -6.56
C HIS A 116 3.92 -1.25 -5.96
N GLU A 117 3.88 -1.19 -4.63
CA GLU A 117 2.77 -0.66 -3.86
C GLU A 117 2.85 0.87 -3.85
N LEU A 118 1.76 1.52 -4.25
CA LEU A 118 1.64 2.97 -4.31
C LEU A 118 1.04 3.53 -3.02
N LEU A 119 0.04 2.84 -2.45
CA LEU A 119 -0.62 3.26 -1.22
C LEU A 119 -1.41 2.09 -0.63
N THR A 120 -1.42 2.01 0.70
CA THR A 120 -2.28 1.10 1.46
C THR A 120 -3.25 1.91 2.32
N ILE A 121 -4.53 1.55 2.28
CA ILE A 121 -5.63 2.28 2.94
C ILE A 121 -6.40 1.33 3.85
N ASN A 122 -6.61 1.71 5.11
CA ASN A 122 -7.49 1.00 6.03
C ASN A 122 -8.92 0.93 5.47
N ALA A 123 -9.45 -0.28 5.35
CA ALA A 123 -10.74 -0.52 4.70
C ALA A 123 -11.95 -0.12 5.59
N ILE A 124 -11.74 0.12 6.89
CA ILE A 124 -12.81 0.49 7.84
C ILE A 124 -12.99 2.02 7.89
N ASP A 125 -11.90 2.77 7.94
CA ASP A 125 -11.96 4.22 8.20
C ASP A 125 -11.33 5.08 7.10
N GLY A 126 -10.69 4.47 6.10
CA GLY A 126 -10.07 5.18 4.98
C GLY A 126 -8.77 5.89 5.34
N THR A 127 -8.15 5.60 6.49
CA THR A 127 -6.84 6.15 6.84
C THR A 127 -5.73 5.51 6.01
N VAL A 128 -4.71 6.30 5.65
CA VAL A 128 -3.52 5.78 4.98
C VAL A 128 -2.67 5.02 5.99
N VAL A 129 -2.33 3.78 5.66
CA VAL A 129 -1.42 2.95 6.45
C VAL A 129 -0.01 3.19 5.93
N SER A 130 0.88 3.70 6.79
CA SER A 130 2.29 3.85 6.45
C SER A 130 2.98 2.51 6.52
N SER A 131 3.50 2.02 5.39
CA SER A 131 4.47 0.93 5.37
C SER A 131 5.83 1.47 5.84
N TYR A 132 6.02 1.65 7.15
CA TYR A 132 7.37 1.74 7.71
C TYR A 132 7.95 0.33 7.74
N GLU A 133 8.49 -0.14 6.61
CA GLU A 133 9.56 -1.13 6.69
C GLU A 133 10.85 -0.35 6.96
N ASN A 134 11.32 -0.40 8.21
CA ASN A 134 12.65 0.06 8.59
C ASN A 134 13.69 -0.67 7.73
N GLY A 135 14.37 0.07 6.86
CA GLY A 135 15.69 -0.28 6.34
C GLY A 135 16.78 0.39 7.17
#